data_AF-A0A3P1SQQ9-F1
#
_entry.id   AF-A0A3P1SQQ9-F1
#
_cell.length_a   1.000
_cell.length_b   1.000
_cell.length_c   1.000
_cell.angle_alpha   90.00
_cell.angle_beta   90.00
_cell.angle_gamma   90.00
#
_symmetry.space_group_name_H-M   'P 1'
#
loop_
_entity.id
_entity.type
_entity.pdbx_description
1 polymer ?
#
loop_
_entity_poly.entity_id
_entity_poly.type
_entity_poly.pdbx_seq_one_letter_code
_entity_poly.pdbx_strand_id
1 'polypeptide(L)'
;MFPRPLSGHAVDNPPPALVPSRICLEGRYVILEPMRADRHAEALYQAGHSTEQGLKIWDYLAYGPWPDLASYTAVIKQQSASQDTVFYALRSKETGDVCGQASFLDINAVNGVIEIGHIWFGPQLQKTRAATEALYLMIRYAMDELGYRRMQWRCNSQNSGSRTAAQRLGFRFEGIFFNHMIFKGKNRDTAWYSILDNEWPTVRELISTWLKEGNFDAEGAARTSLMETMLHRGPDAWARS
;
A
#
# COMPACT_ATOMS: atom_id res chain seq x y z
N MET A 1 45.94 6.14 -8.02
CA MET A 1 44.57 6.11 -7.47
C MET A 1 44.71 5.77 -5.99
N PHE A 2 44.23 6.60 -5.08
CA PHE A 2 44.33 6.32 -3.63
C PHE A 2 43.29 5.25 -3.25
N PRO A 3 43.66 4.18 -2.53
CA PRO A 3 42.69 3.21 -2.06
C PRO A 3 41.77 3.89 -1.04
N ARG A 4 40.48 3.98 -1.39
CA ARG A 4 39.42 4.49 -0.51
C ARG A 4 38.51 3.33 -0.14
N PRO A 5 38.76 2.60 0.97
CA PRO A 5 37.82 1.59 1.43
C PRO A 5 36.53 2.30 1.86
N LEU A 6 35.48 2.12 1.07
CA LEU A 6 34.15 2.63 1.41
C LEU A 6 33.55 1.72 2.50
N SER A 7 32.84 2.31 3.46
CA SER A 7 32.10 1.56 4.47
C SER A 7 30.86 0.89 3.87
N GLY A 8 30.53 -0.31 4.35
CA GLY A 8 29.29 -1.03 4.01
C GLY A 8 29.55 -2.34 3.27
N HIS A 9 28.52 -3.19 3.21
CA HIS A 9 28.58 -4.43 2.44
C HIS A 9 28.52 -4.14 0.94
N ALA A 10 29.31 -4.86 0.16
CA ALA A 10 29.26 -4.79 -1.29
C ALA A 10 27.87 -5.19 -1.81
N VAL A 11 27.40 -4.49 -2.84
CA VAL A 11 26.22 -4.88 -3.61
C VAL A 11 26.72 -5.34 -4.97
N ASP A 12 27.04 -6.62 -5.06
CA ASP A 12 27.66 -7.20 -6.27
C ASP A 12 26.70 -7.20 -7.47
N ASN A 13 25.39 -7.32 -7.18
CA ASN A 13 24.32 -7.29 -8.18
C ASN A 13 23.34 -6.15 -7.86
N PRO A 14 23.23 -5.11 -8.70
CA PRO A 14 22.18 -4.11 -8.53
C PRO A 14 20.79 -4.74 -8.71
N PRO A 15 19.74 -4.16 -8.11
CA PRO A 15 18.37 -4.63 -8.31
C PRO A 15 18.00 -4.57 -9.79
N PRO A 16 17.33 -5.60 -10.35
CA PRO A 16 16.87 -5.59 -11.73
C PRO A 16 15.59 -4.74 -11.89
N ALA A 17 15.38 -3.74 -11.03
CA ALA A 17 14.05 -3.21 -10.82
C ALA A 17 13.52 -2.40 -12.00
N LEU A 18 12.24 -2.64 -12.34
CA LEU A 18 11.57 -1.99 -13.46
C LEU A 18 10.52 -0.99 -12.97
N VAL A 19 10.34 0.11 -13.68
CA VAL A 19 9.26 1.06 -13.38
C VAL A 19 7.90 0.37 -13.54
N PRO A 20 6.99 0.46 -12.55
CA PRO A 20 5.68 -0.17 -12.63
C PRO A 20 4.88 0.29 -13.85
N SER A 21 4.46 -0.67 -14.68
CA SER A 21 3.52 -0.40 -15.76
C SER A 21 2.08 -0.26 -15.24
N ARG A 22 1.24 0.49 -15.97
CA ARG A 22 -0.20 0.64 -15.71
C ARG A 22 -0.96 -0.59 -16.24
N ILE A 23 -0.83 -1.72 -15.56
CA ILE A 23 -1.52 -2.98 -15.90
C ILE A 23 -2.57 -3.34 -14.86
N CYS A 24 -3.58 -4.13 -15.23
CA CYS A 24 -4.55 -4.63 -14.26
C CYS A 24 -3.89 -5.68 -13.36
N LEU A 25 -4.05 -5.57 -12.04
CA LEU A 25 -3.66 -6.61 -11.09
C LEU A 25 -4.92 -7.31 -10.59
N GLU A 26 -5.13 -8.56 -11.00
CA GLU A 26 -6.34 -9.31 -10.67
C GLU A 26 -6.08 -10.37 -9.59
N GLY A 27 -6.90 -10.33 -8.54
CA GLY A 27 -6.98 -11.35 -7.50
C GLY A 27 -8.29 -12.14 -7.55
N ARG A 28 -8.52 -12.91 -6.49
CA ARG A 28 -9.75 -13.69 -6.31
C ARG A 28 -10.93 -12.80 -5.90
N TYR A 29 -10.69 -11.80 -5.06
CA TYR A 29 -11.70 -10.97 -4.41
C TYR A 29 -11.67 -9.50 -4.86
N VAL A 30 -10.56 -9.04 -5.45
CA VAL A 30 -10.39 -7.66 -5.89
C VAL A 30 -9.68 -7.57 -7.25
N ILE A 31 -9.99 -6.52 -8.00
CA ILE A 31 -9.29 -6.13 -9.23
C ILE A 31 -8.73 -4.71 -9.01
N LEU A 32 -7.44 -4.52 -9.29
CA LEU A 32 -6.79 -3.21 -9.30
C LEU A 32 -6.71 -2.72 -10.73
N GLU A 33 -7.53 -1.71 -11.03
CA GLU A 33 -7.62 -1.12 -12.36
C GLU A 33 -6.76 0.15 -12.39
N PRO A 34 -5.85 0.33 -13.39
CA PRO A 34 -5.16 1.60 -13.55
C PRO A 34 -6.14 2.77 -13.56
N MET A 35 -5.87 3.77 -12.73
CA MET A 35 -6.81 4.86 -12.48
C MET A 35 -7.20 5.58 -13.77
N ARG A 36 -8.51 5.76 -13.98
CA ARG A 36 -9.10 6.45 -15.12
C ARG A 36 -10.24 7.33 -14.66
N ALA A 37 -10.13 8.64 -14.85
CA ALA A 37 -11.14 9.58 -14.37
C ALA A 37 -12.51 9.38 -15.02
N ASP A 38 -12.55 9.07 -16.31
CA ASP A 38 -13.78 8.80 -17.07
C ASP A 38 -14.52 7.55 -16.58
N ARG A 39 -13.84 6.64 -15.88
CA ARG A 39 -14.41 5.38 -15.39
C ARG A 39 -14.63 5.33 -13.89
N HIS A 40 -13.76 5.97 -13.11
CA HIS A 40 -13.68 5.72 -11.67
C HIS A 40 -14.09 6.92 -10.83
N ALA A 41 -14.08 8.14 -11.36
CA ALA A 41 -14.27 9.35 -10.53
C ALA A 41 -15.62 9.35 -9.78
N GLU A 42 -16.72 9.02 -10.46
CA GLU A 42 -18.05 8.93 -9.83
C GLU A 42 -18.07 7.90 -8.71
N ALA A 43 -17.70 6.65 -9.01
CA ALA A 43 -17.76 5.56 -8.03
C ALA A 43 -16.85 5.81 -6.83
N LEU A 44 -15.64 6.34 -7.05
CA LEU A 44 -14.72 6.69 -5.97
C LEU A 44 -15.24 7.87 -5.13
N TYR A 45 -15.88 8.87 -5.74
CA TYR A 45 -16.53 9.96 -5.01
C TYR A 45 -17.64 9.41 -4.11
N GLN A 46 -18.50 8.55 -4.65
CA GLN A 46 -19.58 7.93 -3.88
C GLN A 46 -19.04 7.10 -2.71
N ALA A 47 -17.97 6.32 -2.94
CA ALA A 47 -17.35 5.51 -1.89
C ALA A 47 -16.71 6.37 -0.77
N GLY A 48 -16.22 7.57 -1.09
CA GLY A 48 -15.46 8.44 -0.18
C GLY A 48 -16.23 9.61 0.43
N HIS A 49 -17.41 9.97 -0.08
CA HIS A 49 -18.11 11.20 0.29
C HIS A 49 -19.58 11.03 0.66
N SER A 50 -20.21 9.88 0.39
CA SER A 50 -21.67 9.73 0.56
C SER A 50 -22.13 9.43 1.98
N THR A 51 -21.22 9.24 2.93
CA THR A 51 -21.56 9.02 4.34
C THR A 51 -20.55 9.72 5.25
N GLU A 52 -20.96 10.01 6.50
CA GLU A 52 -20.04 10.53 7.52
C GLU A 52 -18.84 9.60 7.74
N GLN A 53 -19.06 8.29 7.73
CA GLN A 53 -18.00 7.30 7.84
C GLN A 53 -17.06 7.31 6.62
N GLY A 54 -17.58 7.55 5.42
CA GLY A 54 -16.79 7.76 4.21
C GLY A 54 -15.90 8.99 4.33
N LEU A 55 -16.42 10.10 4.85
CA LEU A 55 -15.65 11.34 5.00
C LEU A 55 -14.45 11.21 5.95
N LYS A 56 -14.49 10.30 6.94
CA LYS A 56 -13.36 10.04 7.85
C LYS A 56 -12.12 9.48 7.14
N ILE A 57 -12.26 8.97 5.91
CA ILE A 57 -11.12 8.55 5.08
C ILE A 57 -10.10 9.69 4.90
N TRP A 58 -10.58 10.92 4.83
CA TRP A 58 -9.76 12.09 4.51
C TRP A 58 -9.02 12.66 5.73
N ASP A 59 -9.26 12.16 6.94
CA ASP A 59 -8.69 12.69 8.18
C ASP A 59 -7.15 12.69 8.19
N TYR A 60 -6.53 11.70 7.54
CA TYR A 60 -5.08 11.53 7.47
C TYR A 60 -4.49 11.61 6.05
N LEU A 61 -5.32 11.84 5.03
CA LEU A 61 -4.86 12.12 3.67
C LEU A 61 -4.57 13.61 3.50
N ALA A 62 -3.48 13.93 2.79
CA ALA A 62 -2.99 15.31 2.63
C ALA A 62 -3.93 16.18 1.77
N TYR A 63 -4.91 15.56 1.13
CA TYR A 63 -5.91 16.15 0.27
C TYR A 63 -7.31 15.70 0.69
N GLY A 64 -8.31 16.39 0.14
CA GLY A 64 -9.71 16.13 0.42
C GLY A 64 -10.16 16.61 1.82
N PRO A 65 -11.46 16.51 2.11
CA PRO A 65 -12.53 16.11 1.18
C PRO A 65 -12.79 17.16 0.08
N TRP A 66 -13.59 16.81 -0.92
CA TRP A 66 -14.01 17.72 -1.98
C TRP A 66 -15.49 18.06 -1.81
N PRO A 67 -15.91 19.28 -2.16
CA PRO A 67 -17.30 19.72 -2.00
C PRO A 67 -18.25 19.09 -3.01
N ASP A 68 -17.74 18.66 -4.17
CA ASP A 68 -18.54 18.13 -5.27
C ASP A 68 -17.74 17.15 -6.14
N LEU A 69 -18.48 16.40 -6.97
CA LEU A 69 -17.91 15.46 -7.93
C LEU A 69 -16.99 16.13 -8.96
N ALA A 70 -17.30 17.36 -9.37
CA ALA A 70 -16.55 18.04 -10.44
C ALA A 70 -15.11 18.34 -9.99
N SER A 71 -14.95 18.88 -8.78
CA SER A 71 -13.67 19.14 -8.13
C SER A 71 -12.90 17.85 -7.82
N TYR A 72 -13.60 16.79 -7.40
CA TYR A 72 -12.97 15.48 -7.24
C TYR A 72 -12.49 14.88 -8.58
N THR A 73 -13.31 14.96 -9.62
CA THR A 73 -12.99 14.48 -10.96
C THR A 73 -11.74 15.16 -11.52
N ALA A 74 -11.56 16.46 -11.26
CA ALA A 74 -10.34 17.18 -11.63
C ALA A 74 -9.10 16.57 -10.96
N VAL A 75 -9.18 16.17 -9.69
CA VAL A 75 -8.07 15.50 -9.01
C VAL A 75 -7.82 14.10 -9.57
N ILE A 76 -8.86 13.30 -9.82
CA ILE A 76 -8.68 11.97 -10.41
C ILE A 76 -8.07 12.06 -11.81
N LYS A 77 -8.40 13.09 -12.60
CA LYS A 77 -7.72 13.37 -13.88
C LYS A 77 -6.22 13.59 -13.67
N GLN A 78 -5.83 14.45 -12.72
CA GLN A 78 -4.41 14.68 -12.41
C GLN A 78 -3.71 13.40 -11.93
N GLN A 79 -4.32 12.64 -11.03
CA GLN A 79 -3.76 11.39 -10.52
C GLN A 79 -3.59 10.35 -11.64
N SER A 80 -4.60 10.19 -12.50
CA SER A 80 -4.54 9.25 -13.64
C SER A 80 -3.44 9.59 -14.65
N ALA A 81 -3.08 10.88 -14.76
CA ALA A 81 -2.05 11.37 -15.67
C ALA A 81 -0.63 11.42 -15.04
N SER A 82 -0.50 11.18 -13.74
CA SER A 82 0.79 11.28 -13.04
C SER A 82 1.82 10.29 -13.60
N GLN A 83 3.04 10.76 -13.88
CA GLN A 83 4.16 9.91 -14.32
C GLN A 83 4.97 9.38 -13.13
N ASP A 84 4.99 10.11 -12.01
CA ASP A 84 5.76 9.76 -10.81
C ASP A 84 5.00 8.84 -9.86
N THR A 85 3.66 8.77 -10.01
CA THR A 85 2.78 7.97 -9.15
C THR A 85 1.82 7.15 -10.00
N VAL A 86 1.76 5.85 -9.74
CA VAL A 86 0.89 4.91 -10.46
C VAL A 86 -0.31 4.58 -9.59
N PHE A 87 -1.44 5.23 -9.87
CA PHE A 87 -2.69 5.04 -9.13
C PHE A 87 -3.52 3.87 -9.66
N TYR A 88 -4.17 3.17 -8.73
CA TYR A 88 -5.13 2.11 -8.98
C TYR A 88 -6.46 2.42 -8.31
N ALA A 89 -7.55 2.16 -9.01
CA ALA A 89 -8.88 2.02 -8.43
C ALA A 89 -9.11 0.56 -8.03
N LEU A 90 -9.73 0.34 -6.88
CA LEU A 90 -9.91 -0.99 -6.29
C LEU A 90 -11.36 -1.44 -6.48
N ARG A 91 -11.58 -2.43 -7.34
CA ARG A 91 -12.91 -3.00 -7.60
C ARG A 91 -13.11 -4.28 -6.81
N SER A 92 -14.16 -4.33 -5.99
CA SER A 92 -14.60 -5.57 -5.33
C SER A 92 -15.16 -6.53 -6.39
N LYS A 93 -14.68 -7.77 -6.43
CA LYS A 93 -15.27 -8.81 -7.30
C LYS A 93 -16.59 -9.35 -6.76
N GLU A 94 -16.85 -9.16 -5.47
CA GLU A 94 -18.09 -9.58 -4.83
C GLU A 94 -19.26 -8.68 -5.21
N THR A 95 -19.07 -7.36 -5.16
CA THR A 95 -20.15 -6.40 -5.45
C THR A 95 -20.06 -5.79 -6.85
N GLY A 96 -18.88 -5.82 -7.48
CA GLY A 96 -18.59 -5.13 -8.74
C GLY A 96 -18.24 -3.64 -8.56
N ASP A 97 -18.33 -3.11 -7.34
CA ASP A 97 -18.14 -1.68 -7.07
C ASP A 97 -16.67 -1.29 -6.96
N VAL A 98 -16.36 -0.06 -7.35
CA VAL A 98 -15.07 0.58 -7.09
C VAL A 98 -15.11 1.22 -5.70
N CYS A 99 -14.34 0.68 -4.77
CA CYS A 99 -14.47 0.96 -3.34
C CYS A 99 -13.19 1.48 -2.67
N GLY A 100 -12.23 2.00 -3.44
CA GLY A 100 -10.99 2.52 -2.86
C GLY A 100 -9.92 2.82 -3.89
N GLN A 101 -8.79 3.30 -3.40
CA GLN A 101 -7.60 3.51 -4.21
C GLN A 101 -6.33 3.10 -3.44
N ALA A 102 -5.28 2.83 -4.20
CA ALA A 102 -3.90 2.77 -3.73
C ALA A 102 -2.97 3.16 -4.87
N SER A 103 -1.71 3.49 -4.58
CA SER A 103 -0.74 3.81 -5.61
C SER A 103 0.66 3.32 -5.27
N PHE A 104 1.47 3.15 -6.32
CA PHE A 104 2.93 3.18 -6.18
C PHE A 104 3.42 4.62 -6.28
N LEU A 105 4.33 5.03 -5.39
CA LEU A 105 4.99 6.33 -5.38
C LEU A 105 6.44 6.20 -4.87
N ASP A 106 7.18 7.31 -4.86
CA ASP A 106 8.60 7.35 -4.44
C ASP A 106 9.44 6.28 -5.17
N ILE A 107 9.20 6.19 -6.48
CA ILE A 107 9.70 5.10 -7.32
C ILE A 107 11.17 5.35 -7.63
N ASN A 108 12.06 4.53 -7.04
CA ASN A 108 13.48 4.54 -7.32
C ASN A 108 13.92 3.16 -7.83
N ALA A 109 13.74 2.92 -9.13
CA ALA A 109 14.11 1.67 -9.78
C ALA A 109 15.62 1.39 -9.72
N VAL A 110 16.46 2.44 -9.81
CA VAL A 110 17.93 2.31 -9.72
C VAL A 110 18.37 1.66 -8.40
N ASN A 111 17.74 2.06 -7.30
CA ASN A 111 18.03 1.49 -5.97
C ASN A 111 17.09 0.34 -5.59
N GLY A 112 16.10 0.00 -6.43
CA GLY A 112 15.10 -1.01 -6.12
C GLY A 112 14.25 -0.66 -4.89
N VAL A 113 13.88 0.62 -4.74
CA VAL A 113 13.06 1.14 -3.64
C VAL A 113 11.75 1.71 -4.19
N ILE A 114 10.63 1.37 -3.56
CA ILE A 114 9.29 1.84 -3.94
C ILE A 114 8.37 1.90 -2.71
N GLU A 115 7.38 2.79 -2.75
CA GLU A 115 6.36 2.89 -1.72
C GLU A 115 4.98 2.49 -2.25
N ILE A 116 4.17 1.86 -1.39
CA ILE A 116 2.71 1.87 -1.54
C ILE A 116 2.10 2.96 -0.64
N GLY A 117 1.26 3.80 -1.24
CA GLY A 117 0.69 4.95 -0.56
C GLY A 117 -0.56 5.47 -1.24
N HIS A 118 -0.98 6.67 -0.86
CA HIS A 118 -2.29 7.22 -1.25
C HIS A 118 -3.47 6.27 -0.98
N ILE A 119 -3.31 5.37 -0.02
CA ILE A 119 -4.24 4.26 0.24
C ILE A 119 -5.45 4.80 0.96
N TRP A 120 -6.62 4.52 0.41
CA TRP A 120 -7.86 4.59 1.15
C TRP A 120 -8.87 3.57 0.67
N PHE A 121 -9.70 3.11 1.61
CA PHE A 121 -10.76 2.15 1.37
C PHE A 121 -12.08 2.78 1.80
N GLY A 122 -13.07 2.76 0.92
CA GLY A 122 -14.46 3.02 1.25
C GLY A 122 -14.96 2.05 2.33
N PRO A 123 -16.02 2.40 3.08
CA PRO A 123 -16.52 1.56 4.17
C PRO A 123 -16.81 0.10 3.77
N GLN A 124 -17.23 -0.13 2.53
CA GLN A 124 -17.54 -1.45 1.98
C GLN A 124 -16.30 -2.35 1.82
N LEU A 125 -15.11 -1.76 1.66
CA LEU A 125 -13.86 -2.50 1.46
C LEU A 125 -13.07 -2.64 2.77
N GLN A 126 -13.27 -1.76 3.74
CA GLN A 126 -12.56 -1.79 5.02
C GLN A 126 -12.79 -3.11 5.77
N LYS A 127 -11.71 -3.65 6.35
CA LYS A 127 -11.72 -4.91 7.14
C LYS A 127 -12.21 -6.15 6.38
N THR A 128 -12.21 -6.11 5.05
CA THR A 128 -12.50 -7.28 4.20
C THR A 128 -11.23 -8.00 3.78
N ARG A 129 -11.37 -9.26 3.33
CA ARG A 129 -10.30 -10.01 2.65
C ARG A 129 -9.82 -9.33 1.37
N ALA A 130 -10.72 -8.66 0.64
CA ALA A 130 -10.41 -7.93 -0.60
C ALA A 130 -9.45 -6.76 -0.34
N ALA A 131 -9.57 -6.04 0.79
CA ALA A 131 -8.62 -5.00 1.16
C ALA A 131 -7.20 -5.53 1.38
N THR A 132 -7.07 -6.67 2.07
CA THR A 132 -5.77 -7.31 2.29
C THR A 132 -5.20 -7.85 0.97
N GLU A 133 -6.02 -8.51 0.15
CA GLU A 133 -5.60 -9.01 -1.17
C GLU A 133 -5.13 -7.87 -2.08
N ALA A 134 -5.79 -6.69 -2.03
CA ALA A 134 -5.42 -5.57 -2.89
C ALA A 134 -3.98 -5.12 -2.66
N LEU A 135 -3.61 -4.92 -1.38
CA LEU A 135 -2.27 -4.51 -1.01
C LEU A 135 -1.26 -5.65 -1.22
N TYR A 136 -1.66 -6.90 -0.98
CA TYR A 136 -0.84 -8.07 -1.30
C TYR A 136 -0.46 -8.14 -2.78
N LEU A 137 -1.41 -7.94 -3.70
CA LEU A 137 -1.16 -7.95 -5.15
C LEU A 137 -0.15 -6.87 -5.55
N MET A 138 -0.25 -5.67 -4.99
CA MET A 138 0.70 -4.59 -5.24
C MET A 138 2.10 -4.94 -4.74
N ILE A 139 2.21 -5.42 -3.50
CA ILE A 139 3.51 -5.79 -2.92
C ILE A 139 4.14 -6.93 -3.72
N ARG A 140 3.35 -7.96 -4.06
CA ARG A 140 3.78 -9.09 -4.88
C ARG A 140 4.27 -8.64 -6.26
N TYR A 141 3.51 -7.82 -6.96
CA TYR A 141 3.93 -7.30 -8.27
C TYR A 141 5.26 -6.54 -8.17
N ALA A 142 5.41 -5.67 -7.19
CA ALA A 142 6.65 -4.90 -7.02
C ALA A 142 7.86 -5.79 -6.65
N MET A 143 7.69 -6.72 -5.71
CA MET A 143 8.82 -7.48 -5.17
C MET A 143 9.15 -8.75 -5.97
N ASP A 144 8.15 -9.46 -6.50
CA ASP A 144 8.36 -10.68 -7.29
C ASP A 144 8.62 -10.38 -8.78
N GLU A 145 7.82 -9.50 -9.38
CA GLU A 145 7.83 -9.31 -10.84
C GLU A 145 8.71 -8.14 -11.25
N LEU A 146 8.65 -7.03 -10.51
CA LEU A 146 9.44 -5.83 -10.80
C LEU A 146 10.79 -5.80 -10.11
N GLY A 147 11.17 -6.81 -9.30
CA GLY A 147 12.52 -6.94 -8.74
C GLY A 147 12.91 -5.89 -7.70
N TYR A 148 11.95 -5.24 -7.04
CA TYR A 148 12.24 -4.28 -5.97
C TYR A 148 12.77 -4.98 -4.72
N ARG A 149 13.76 -4.37 -4.10
CA ARG A 149 14.43 -4.89 -2.90
C ARG A 149 13.91 -4.30 -1.60
N ARG A 150 13.14 -3.23 -1.70
CA ARG A 150 12.56 -2.52 -0.56
C ARG A 150 11.20 -1.95 -0.93
N MET A 151 10.19 -2.43 -0.22
CA MET A 151 8.83 -1.90 -0.26
C MET A 151 8.60 -1.03 0.98
N GLN A 152 8.13 0.20 0.81
CA GLN A 152 7.96 1.20 1.86
C GLN A 152 6.49 1.44 2.18
N TRP A 153 6.24 1.84 3.43
CA TRP A 153 4.98 2.40 3.89
C TRP A 153 5.26 3.60 4.80
N ARG A 154 4.57 4.71 4.54
CA ARG A 154 4.58 5.90 5.39
C ARG A 154 3.18 6.26 5.84
N CYS A 155 3.06 6.66 7.10
CA CYS A 155 1.83 7.25 7.60
C CYS A 155 2.09 8.30 8.68
N ASN A 156 1.08 9.11 8.98
CA ASN A 156 1.10 9.94 10.18
C ASN A 156 1.28 9.03 11.42
N SER A 157 2.17 9.39 12.34
CA SER A 157 2.44 8.61 13.56
C SER A 157 1.20 8.43 14.45
N GLN A 158 0.22 9.34 14.34
CA GLN A 158 -1.05 9.30 15.05
C GLN A 158 -2.14 8.48 14.33
N ASN A 159 -1.91 8.07 13.07
CA ASN A 159 -2.86 7.23 12.34
C ASN A 159 -2.68 5.75 12.74
N SER A 160 -3.30 5.36 13.87
CA SER A 160 -3.22 3.99 14.39
C SER A 160 -3.69 2.94 13.39
N GLY A 161 -4.77 3.21 12.65
CA GLY A 161 -5.30 2.28 11.64
C GLY A 161 -4.30 1.96 10.53
N SER A 162 -3.60 2.98 10.01
CA SER A 162 -2.56 2.79 9.00
C SER A 162 -1.32 2.09 9.55
N ARG A 163 -0.90 2.41 10.78
CA ARG A 163 0.22 1.74 11.46
C ARG A 163 -0.05 0.26 11.68
N THR A 164 -1.26 -0.07 12.15
CA THR A 164 -1.70 -1.47 12.33
C THR A 164 -1.80 -2.19 10.99
N ALA A 165 -2.26 -1.53 9.92
CA ALA A 165 -2.31 -2.13 8.59
C ALA A 165 -0.91 -2.48 8.06
N ALA A 166 0.06 -1.56 8.19
CA ALA A 166 1.45 -1.80 7.83
C ALA A 166 2.02 -3.03 8.55
N GLN A 167 1.89 -3.09 9.88
CA GLN A 167 2.36 -4.22 10.68
C GLN A 167 1.66 -5.53 10.32
N ARG A 168 0.33 -5.50 10.10
CA ARG A 168 -0.45 -6.69 9.70
C ARG A 168 -0.03 -7.24 8.35
N LEU A 169 0.45 -6.39 7.45
CA LEU A 169 0.99 -6.79 6.14
C LEU A 169 2.49 -7.13 6.20
N GLY A 170 3.07 -7.13 7.39
CA GLY A 170 4.45 -7.51 7.59
C GLY A 170 5.47 -6.38 7.36
N PHE A 171 5.04 -5.13 7.25
CA PHE A 171 5.99 -4.02 7.25
C PHE A 171 6.59 -3.83 8.65
N ARG A 172 7.91 -3.71 8.72
CA ARG A 172 8.66 -3.49 9.96
C ARG A 172 8.84 -2.02 10.21
N PHE A 173 8.66 -1.60 11.45
CA PHE A 173 8.83 -0.22 11.86
C PHE A 173 10.32 0.14 11.91
N GLU A 174 10.69 1.28 11.33
CA GLU A 174 12.08 1.75 11.26
C GLU A 174 12.32 3.03 12.05
N GLY A 175 11.29 3.85 12.27
CA GLY A 175 11.42 5.08 13.03
C GLY A 175 10.30 6.09 12.77
N ILE A 176 10.36 7.20 13.52
CA ILE A 176 9.49 8.35 13.33
C ILE A 176 10.36 9.55 12.97
N PHE A 177 10.03 10.20 11.86
CA PHE A 177 10.57 11.50 11.52
C PHE A 177 9.68 12.57 12.17
N PHE A 178 10.21 13.22 13.21
CA PHE A 178 9.52 14.30 13.91
C PHE A 178 9.47 15.57 13.06
N ASN A 179 8.34 16.28 13.12
CA ASN A 179 8.08 17.49 12.35
C ASN A 179 8.31 17.33 10.84
N HIS A 180 8.08 16.12 10.32
CA HIS A 180 8.35 15.81 8.91
C HIS A 180 7.53 16.68 7.95
N MET A 181 6.27 17.00 8.30
CA MET A 181 5.39 17.79 7.44
C MET A 181 4.43 18.66 8.24
N ILE A 182 3.96 19.75 7.61
CA ILE A 182 2.72 20.43 8.02
C ILE A 182 1.56 19.80 7.23
N PHE A 183 0.56 19.32 7.96
CA PHE A 183 -0.60 18.59 7.45
C PHE A 183 -1.88 19.27 7.90
N LYS A 184 -2.65 19.86 6.97
CA LYS A 184 -3.91 20.57 7.28
C LYS A 184 -3.75 21.59 8.42
N GLY A 185 -2.66 22.35 8.39
CA GLY A 185 -2.32 23.35 9.42
C GLY A 185 -1.80 22.79 10.76
N LYS A 186 -1.59 21.47 10.87
CA LYS A 186 -1.09 20.80 12.07
C LYS A 186 0.27 20.14 11.82
N ASN A 187 1.02 19.89 12.89
CA ASN A 187 2.24 19.08 12.80
C ASN A 187 1.92 17.63 12.39
N ARG A 188 2.76 17.04 11.54
CA ARG A 188 2.76 15.62 11.23
C ARG A 188 4.15 15.05 11.43
N ASP A 189 4.26 14.15 12.41
CA ASP A 189 5.36 13.20 12.48
C ASP A 189 5.03 12.00 11.58
N THR A 190 6.03 11.45 10.90
CA THR A 190 5.83 10.34 9.95
C THR A 190 6.48 9.08 10.47
N ALA A 191 5.67 8.04 10.67
CA ALA A 191 6.15 6.69 10.96
C ALA A 191 6.51 5.99 9.65
N TRP A 192 7.71 5.41 9.61
CA TRP A 192 8.27 4.71 8.46
C TRP A 192 8.32 3.22 8.72
N TYR A 193 7.95 2.46 7.69
CA TYR A 193 8.01 1.01 7.70
C TYR A 193 8.52 0.45 6.38
N SER A 194 9.04 -0.78 6.40
CA SER A 194 9.50 -1.46 5.19
C SER A 194 9.33 -2.98 5.19
N ILE A 195 9.35 -3.58 3.99
CA ILE A 195 9.61 -5.01 3.76
C ILE A 195 10.84 -5.08 2.86
N LEU A 196 11.83 -5.91 3.24
CA LEU A 196 13.02 -6.16 2.43
C LEU A 196 12.88 -7.42 1.56
N ASP A 197 13.66 -7.50 0.49
CA ASP A 197 13.75 -8.66 -0.42
C ASP A 197 13.92 -10.01 0.32
N ASN A 198 14.78 -10.05 1.32
CA ASN A 198 15.04 -11.26 2.10
C ASN A 198 13.91 -11.61 3.09
N GLU A 199 13.04 -10.66 3.42
CA GLU A 199 11.86 -10.86 4.29
C GLU A 199 10.63 -11.27 3.47
N TRP A 200 10.55 -10.79 2.23
CA TRP A 200 9.36 -10.94 1.37
C TRP A 200 8.90 -12.38 1.14
N PRO A 201 9.76 -13.40 0.87
CA PRO A 201 9.30 -14.77 0.66
C PRO A 201 8.46 -15.31 1.84
N THR A 202 8.89 -15.05 3.08
CA THR A 202 8.14 -15.43 4.28
C THR A 202 6.84 -14.65 4.39
N VAL A 203 6.89 -13.32 4.22
CA VAL A 203 5.69 -12.46 4.27
C VAL A 203 4.65 -12.89 3.23
N ARG A 204 5.09 -13.15 2.01
CA ARG A 204 4.26 -13.62 0.90
C ARG A 204 3.56 -14.92 1.24
N GLU A 205 4.28 -15.91 1.77
CA GLU A 205 3.69 -17.20 2.14
C GLU A 205 2.62 -17.03 3.21
N LEU A 206 2.91 -16.26 4.27
CA LEU A 206 1.97 -16.03 5.37
C LEU A 206 0.69 -15.31 4.90
N ILE A 207 0.80 -14.26 4.08
CA ILE A 207 -0.37 -13.56 3.53
C ILE A 207 -1.14 -14.48 2.58
N SER A 208 -0.45 -15.19 1.69
CA SER A 208 -1.10 -16.08 0.72
C SER A 208 -1.85 -17.22 1.40
N THR A 209 -1.28 -17.79 2.47
CA THR A 209 -1.93 -18.82 3.28
C THR A 209 -3.13 -18.25 4.04
N TRP A 210 -3.02 -17.04 4.59
CA TRP A 210 -4.15 -16.37 5.23
C TRP A 210 -5.30 -16.06 4.26
N LEU A 211 -5.01 -15.77 2.98
CA LEU A 211 -6.00 -15.48 1.94
C LEU A 211 -6.72 -16.72 1.38
N LYS A 212 -6.26 -17.93 1.70
CA LYS A 212 -6.91 -19.19 1.25
C LYS A 212 -8.34 -19.26 1.77
N GLU A 213 -9.25 -19.76 0.93
CA GLU A 213 -10.69 -19.86 1.26
C GLU A 213 -10.95 -20.65 2.55
N GLY A 214 -10.16 -21.70 2.80
CA GLY A 214 -10.27 -22.51 4.02
C GLY A 214 -9.98 -21.75 5.33
N ASN A 215 -9.40 -20.55 5.26
CA ASN A 215 -9.18 -19.69 6.41
C ASN A 215 -10.37 -18.77 6.73
N PHE A 216 -11.49 -18.87 6.01
CA PHE A 216 -12.68 -18.06 6.28
C PHE A 216 -13.89 -18.94 6.63
N ASP A 217 -14.79 -18.44 7.48
CA ASP A 217 -16.08 -19.08 7.76
C ASP A 217 -17.18 -18.63 6.78
N ALA A 218 -18.41 -19.09 7.00
CA ALA A 218 -19.54 -18.82 6.11
C ALA A 218 -19.94 -17.34 6.14
N GLU A 219 -19.63 -16.65 7.24
CA GLU A 219 -19.87 -15.23 7.47
C GLU A 219 -18.72 -14.36 6.94
N GLY A 220 -17.65 -14.96 6.40
CA GLY A 220 -16.51 -14.27 5.83
C GLY A 220 -15.48 -13.78 6.85
N ALA A 221 -15.56 -14.21 8.11
CA ALA A 221 -14.58 -13.91 9.13
C ALA A 221 -13.37 -14.85 9.04
N ALA A 222 -12.17 -14.31 9.27
CA ALA A 222 -10.95 -15.09 9.23
C ALA A 222 -10.82 -15.97 10.48
N ARG A 223 -10.55 -17.27 10.28
CA ARG A 223 -10.34 -18.29 11.32
C ARG A 223 -9.02 -18.10 12.06
N THR A 224 -8.03 -17.49 11.40
CA THR A 224 -6.72 -17.17 11.97
C THR A 224 -6.41 -15.68 11.82
N SER A 225 -5.64 -15.15 12.76
CA SER A 225 -5.23 -13.75 12.76
C SER A 225 -3.95 -13.55 11.96
N LEU A 226 -4.04 -12.82 10.84
CA LEU A 226 -2.85 -12.43 10.06
C LEU A 226 -1.84 -11.63 10.91
N MET A 227 -2.34 -10.79 11.82
CA MET A 227 -1.47 -10.02 12.71
C MET A 227 -0.64 -10.93 13.62
N GLU A 228 -1.28 -11.91 14.26
CA GLU A 228 -0.57 -12.86 15.13
C GLU A 228 0.43 -13.67 14.32
N THR A 229 0.06 -14.14 13.13
CA THR A 229 0.98 -14.85 12.24
C THR A 229 2.20 -14.00 11.88
N MET A 230 2.01 -12.70 11.58
CA MET A 230 3.12 -11.80 11.27
C MET A 230 4.02 -11.50 12.47
N LEU A 231 3.46 -11.39 13.67
CA LEU A 231 4.24 -11.18 14.90
C LEU A 231 5.16 -12.38 15.22
N HIS A 232 4.79 -13.59 14.79
CA HIS A 232 5.55 -14.82 15.04
C HIS A 232 6.46 -15.24 13.88
N ARG A 233 6.64 -14.42 12.83
CA ARG A 233 7.36 -14.79 11.59
C ARG A 233 8.87 -15.04 11.71
N GLY A 234 9.37 -15.22 12.94
CA GLY A 234 10.78 -15.47 13.26
C GLY A 234 11.61 -14.18 13.36
N PRO A 235 12.83 -14.26 13.92
CA PRO A 235 13.75 -13.14 13.93
C PRO A 235 14.17 -12.81 12.50
N ASP A 236 13.75 -11.64 12.05
CA ASP A 236 14.07 -11.12 10.73
C ASP A 236 15.58 -10.81 10.63
N ALA A 237 16.18 -11.15 9.49
CA ALA A 237 17.62 -11.12 9.22
C ALA A 237 18.24 -9.71 9.09
N TRP A 238 18.10 -8.87 10.13
CA TRP A 238 18.93 -7.68 10.28
C TRP A 238 20.35 -8.02 10.74
N ALA A 239 20.57 -9.27 11.19
CA ALA A 239 21.89 -9.86 11.31
C ALA A 239 22.46 -10.16 9.92
N ARG A 240 22.68 -9.12 9.12
CA ARG A 240 23.70 -9.18 8.07
C ARG A 240 25.03 -9.12 8.82
N SER A 241 25.57 -10.31 9.10
CA SER A 241 26.93 -10.51 9.61
C SER A 241 27.96 -9.87 8.70
#